data_AF-D4IJ61-F1
#
_entry.id   AF-D4IJ61-F1
#
_cell.length_a   1.000
_cell.length_b   1.000
_cell.length_c   1.000
_cell.angle_alpha   90.00
_cell.angle_beta   90.00
_cell.angle_gamma   90.00
#
_symmetry.space_group_name_H-M   'P 1'
#
loop_
_entity.id
_entity.type
_entity.pdbx_description
1 polymer ?
#
loop_
_entity_poly.entity_id
_entity_poly.type
_entity_poly.pdbx_seq_one_letter_code
_entity_poly.pdbx_strand_id
1 'polypeptide(L)'
;MIAIFREDGTYRYYDYPPKEYYNGTYTYEESTKTLSMRSDDVDYSDGSDPQVCHAEVTTTRMTWTYPADEDGYVTVEYYVRR
;
A
#
# COMPACT_ATOMS: atom_id res chain seq x y z
N MET A 1 1.91 10.07 -6.96
CA MET A 1 1.80 9.56 -5.58
C MET A 1 3.17 9.04 -5.17
N ILE A 2 3.55 9.08 -3.89
CA ILE A 2 4.81 8.51 -3.38
C ILE A 2 4.48 7.65 -2.17
N ALA A 3 5.02 6.43 -2.10
CA ALA A 3 4.92 5.59 -0.92
C ALA A 3 6.29 5.07 -0.49
N ILE A 4 6.49 5.00 0.82
CA ILE A 4 7.73 4.57 1.44
C ILE A 4 7.39 3.41 2.37
N PHE A 5 7.90 2.23 2.07
CA PHE A 5 7.78 1.02 2.90
C PHE A 5 9.08 0.83 3.65
N ARG A 6 9.00 0.59 4.96
CA ARG A 6 10.15 0.40 5.84
C ARG A 6 10.23 -1.05 6.29
N GLU A 7 11.45 -1.54 6.53
CA GLU A 7 11.69 -2.92 6.97
C GLU A 7 11.02 -3.26 8.31
N ASP A 8 10.66 -2.26 9.12
CA ASP A 8 9.92 -2.43 10.36
C ASP A 8 8.42 -2.72 10.18
N GLY A 9 7.94 -2.83 8.93
CA GLY A 9 6.54 -3.10 8.61
C GLY A 9 5.65 -1.86 8.62
N THR A 10 6.24 -0.65 8.71
CA THR A 10 5.48 0.60 8.57
C THR A 10 5.57 1.17 7.16
N TYR A 11 4.54 1.91 6.75
CA TYR A 11 4.59 2.68 5.52
C TYR A 11 4.22 4.15 5.75
N ARG A 12 4.59 4.99 4.79
CA ARG A 12 4.03 6.32 4.62
C ARG A 12 3.63 6.54 3.17
N TYR A 13 2.39 6.94 2.97
CA TYR A 13 1.82 7.27 1.66
C TYR A 13 1.63 8.79 1.55
N TYR A 14 1.97 9.36 0.39
CA TYR A 14 1.78 10.77 0.04
C TYR A 14 0.89 10.87 -1.18
N ASP A 15 -0.19 11.62 -1.06
CA ASP A 15 -1.04 11.96 -2.20
C ASP A 15 -0.28 12.89 -3.18
N TYR A 16 -0.69 12.97 -4.44
CA TYR A 16 -0.09 13.88 -5.42
C TYR A 16 -1.11 14.86 -6.01
N PRO A 17 -0.87 16.18 -5.89
CA PRO A 17 0.28 16.83 -5.27
C PRO A 17 0.35 16.60 -3.75
N PRO A 18 1.55 16.58 -3.13
CA PRO A 18 1.72 16.25 -1.71
C PRO A 18 1.09 17.33 -0.83
N LYS A 19 -0.17 17.10 -0.47
CA LYS A 19 -0.94 17.92 0.46
C LYS A 19 -1.09 17.23 1.81
N GLU A 20 -1.22 15.91 1.78
CA GLU A 20 -1.45 15.06 2.95
C GLU A 20 -0.57 13.82 2.87
N TYR A 21 -0.29 13.23 4.03
CA TYR A 21 0.35 11.93 4.15
C TYR A 21 -0.43 11.06 5.12
N TYR A 22 -0.37 9.76 4.89
CA TYR A 22 -1.02 8.75 5.72
C TYR A 22 0.04 7.75 6.17
N ASN A 23 0.05 7.42 7.47
CA ASN A 23 0.91 6.38 8.01
C ASN A 23 0.09 5.11 8.22
N GLY A 24 0.79 4.00 8.32
CA GLY A 24 0.16 2.75 8.70
C GLY A 24 1.16 1.62 8.77
N THR A 25 0.62 0.42 8.93
CA THR A 25 1.36 -0.83 8.91
C THR A 25 1.02 -1.63 7.67
N TYR A 26 1.97 -2.43 7.21
CA TYR A 26 1.79 -3.31 6.08
C TYR A 26 2.37 -4.70 6.34
N THR A 27 1.80 -5.69 5.67
CA THR A 27 2.39 -7.03 5.55
C THR A 27 2.43 -7.43 4.09
N TYR A 28 3.49 -8.13 3.69
CA TYR A 28 3.67 -8.64 2.34
C TYR A 28 3.93 -10.14 2.37
N GLU A 29 3.05 -10.91 1.74
CA GLU A 29 3.19 -12.35 1.56
C GLU A 29 3.74 -12.62 0.16
N GLU A 30 4.99 -13.08 0.08
CA GLU A 30 5.71 -13.23 -1.19
C GLU A 30 5.13 -14.34 -2.06
N SER A 31 4.58 -15.41 -1.46
CA SER A 31 4.06 -16.57 -2.18
C SER A 31 2.78 -16.26 -2.98
N THR A 32 1.90 -15.45 -2.41
CA THR A 32 0.64 -15.03 -3.03
C THR A 32 0.74 -13.63 -3.64
N LYS A 33 1.87 -12.95 -3.47
CA LYS A 33 2.09 -11.55 -3.87
C LYS A 33 1.01 -10.64 -3.28
N THR A 34 0.62 -10.89 -2.03
CA THR A 34 -0.44 -10.16 -1.34
C THR A 34 0.17 -9.08 -0.45
N LEU A 35 -0.24 -7.84 -0.65
CA LEU A 35 0.08 -6.72 0.22
C LEU A 35 -1.18 -6.31 1.00
N SER A 36 -1.11 -6.39 2.31
CA SER A 36 -2.16 -5.92 3.21
C SER A 36 -1.72 -4.64 3.88
N MET A 37 -2.55 -3.60 3.85
CA MET A 37 -2.26 -2.28 4.38
C MET A 37 -3.33 -1.87 5.37
N ARG A 38 -2.88 -1.38 6.53
CA ARG A 38 -3.74 -0.87 7.60
C ARG A 38 -3.35 0.57 7.89
N SER A 39 -4.26 1.51 7.64
CA SER A 39 -4.02 2.92 7.92
C SER A 39 -4.16 3.19 9.42
N ASP A 40 -3.32 4.06 9.98
CA ASP A 40 -3.45 4.50 11.38
C ASP A 40 -4.65 5.44 11.58
N ASP A 41 -5.11 6.06 10.49
CA ASP A 41 -6.21 7.05 10.51
C ASP A 41 -7.60 6.39 10.38
N VAL A 42 -7.65 5.09 10.08
CA VAL A 42 -8.90 4.32 9.95
C VAL A 42 -9.11 3.53 11.23
N ASP A 43 -10.27 3.72 11.87
CA ASP A 43 -10.70 2.84 12.95
C ASP A 43 -11.29 1.55 12.36
N TYR A 44 -10.69 0.42 12.71
CA TYR A 44 -11.14 -0.92 12.31
C TYR A 44 -11.87 -1.64 13.47
N SER A 45 -12.29 -0.91 14.50
CA SER A 45 -13.02 -1.47 15.66
C SER A 45 -14.41 -2.01 15.30
N ASP A 46 -14.95 -1.56 14.17
CA ASP A 46 -16.20 -2.04 13.57
C ASP A 46 -16.06 -3.40 12.85
N GLY A 47 -14.84 -3.95 12.80
CA GLY A 47 -14.54 -5.18 12.08
C GLY A 47 -14.30 -4.98 10.59
N SER A 48 -14.13 -3.75 10.12
CA SER A 48 -13.66 -3.47 8.77
C SER A 48 -12.34 -4.18 8.50
N ASP A 49 -12.21 -4.74 7.30
CA ASP A 49 -10.98 -5.41 6.87
C ASP A 49 -9.92 -4.39 6.40
N PRO A 50 -8.63 -4.68 6.61
CA PRO A 50 -7.55 -3.88 6.03
C PRO A 50 -7.61 -3.93 4.50
N GLN A 51 -7.04 -2.92 3.84
CA GLN A 51 -6.98 -2.90 2.39
C GLN A 51 -6.03 -4.01 1.91
N VAL A 52 -6.53 -4.90 1.05
CA VAL A 52 -5.73 -5.99 0.47
C VAL A 52 -5.55 -5.74 -1.02
N CYS A 53 -4.31 -5.81 -1.49
CA CYS A 53 -3.94 -5.59 -2.88
C CYS A 53 -2.94 -6.63 -3.37
N HIS A 54 -2.84 -6.77 -4.69
CA HIS A 54 -1.82 -7.62 -5.31
C HIS A 54 -0.58 -6.78 -5.61
N ALA A 55 0.58 -7.20 -5.13
CA ALA A 55 1.82 -6.45 -5.28
C ALA A 55 2.97 -7.29 -5.82
N GLU A 56 3.55 -6.84 -6.93
CA GLU A 56 4.78 -7.37 -7.49
C GLU A 56 5.96 -6.52 -7.04
N VAL A 57 6.84 -7.12 -6.25
CA VAL A 57 8.07 -6.47 -5.77
C VAL A 57 9.28 -7.07 -6.47
N THR A 58 10.12 -6.19 -6.99
CA THR A 58 11.44 -6.49 -7.56
C THR A 58 12.50 -5.64 -6.83
N THR A 59 13.78 -5.90 -7.10
CA THR A 59 14.88 -5.15 -6.48
C THR A 59 14.81 -3.63 -6.67
N THR A 60 14.18 -3.16 -7.76
CA THR A 60 14.14 -1.73 -8.13
C THR A 60 12.74 -1.16 -8.24
N ARG A 61 11.70 -2.00 -8.18
CA ARG A 61 10.33 -1.60 -8.46
C ARG A 61 9.33 -2.38 -7.62
N MET A 62 8.32 -1.67 -7.14
CA MET A 62 7.11 -2.25 -6.59
C MET A 62 5.91 -1.75 -7.37
N THR A 63 5.09 -2.68 -7.86
CA THR A 63 3.81 -2.39 -8.50
C THR A 63 2.72 -3.01 -7.65
N TRP A 64 1.73 -2.24 -7.23
CA TRP A 64 0.53 -2.83 -6.61
C TRP A 64 -0.75 -2.39 -7.29
N THR A 65 -1.71 -3.29 -7.27
CA THR A 65 -3.01 -3.13 -7.92
C THR A 65 -4.11 -3.32 -6.90
N TYR A 66 -4.94 -2.29 -6.70
CA TYR A 66 -6.09 -2.34 -5.79
C TYR A 66 -7.41 -2.21 -6.57
N PRO A 67 -8.49 -2.85 -6.10
CA PRO A 67 -9.82 -2.65 -6.67
C PRO A 67 -10.30 -1.23 -6.36
N ALA A 68 -10.73 -0.49 -7.38
CA ALA A 68 -11.40 0.80 -7.23
C ALA A 68 -12.91 0.57 -7.05
N ASP A 69 -13.55 1.44 -6.28
CA ASP A 69 -14.97 1.35 -5.91
C ASP A 69 -15.94 1.40 -7.12
N GLU A 70 -15.50 1.92 -8.26
CA GLU A 70 -16.23 1.94 -9.54
C GLU A 70 -15.45 1.19 -10.63
N ASP A 71 -15.61 -0.14 -10.67
CA ASP A 71 -15.36 -1.01 -11.84
C ASP A 71 -13.98 -0.84 -12.53
N GLY A 72 -12.93 -0.67 -11.73
CA GLY A 72 -11.57 -0.49 -12.23
C GLY A 72 -10.52 -1.04 -11.29
N TYR A 73 -9.35 -1.35 -11.84
CA TYR A 73 -8.15 -1.62 -11.06
C TYR A 73 -7.24 -0.41 -11.16
N VAL A 74 -6.82 0.14 -10.02
CA VAL A 74 -5.77 1.17 -10.02
C VAL A 74 -4.45 0.49 -9.75
N THR A 75 -3.55 0.57 -10.73
CA THR A 75 -2.17 0.13 -10.60
C THR A 75 -1.30 1.32 -10.24
N VAL A 76 -0.53 1.19 -9.17
CA VAL A 76 0.43 2.19 -8.74
C VAL A 76 1.84 1.59 -8.81
N GLU A 77 2.74 2.28 -9.50
CA GLU A 77 4.12 1.88 -9.70
C GLU A 77 5.06 2.79 -8.91
N TYR A 78 5.95 2.20 -8.12
CA TYR A 78 6.95 2.89 -7.31
C TYR A 78 8.34 2.33 -7.57
N TYR A 79 9.33 3.22 -7.59
CA TYR A 79 10.73 2.85 -7.66
C TYR A 79 11.29 2.65 -6.26
N VAL A 80 11.81 1.46 -6.00
CA VAL A 80 12.48 1.13 -4.73
C VAL A 80 13.87 1.74 -4.78
N ARG A 81 14.17 2.66 -3.85
CA ARG A 81 15.52 3.19 -3.65
C ARG A 81 16.10 2.54 -2.39
N ARG A 82 17.14 1.72 -2.57
CA ARG A 82 17.96 1.20 -1.47
C ARG A 82 18.81 2.30 -0.85
#